data_AF-A0A5E6M5A4-F1
#
_entry.id   AF-A0A5E6M5A4-F1
#
_cell.length_a   1.000
_cell.length_b   1.000
_cell.length_c   1.000
_cell.angle_alpha   90.00
_cell.angle_beta   90.00
_cell.angle_gamma   90.00
#
_symmetry.space_group_name_H-M   'P 1'
#
loop_
_entity.id
_entity.type
_entity.pdbx_description
1 polymer ?
#
loop_
_entity_poly.entity_id
_entity_poly.type
_entity_poly.pdbx_seq_one_letter_code
_entity_poly.pdbx_strand_id
1 'polypeptide(L)'
;MLTHDLCSRSASPHPALHPKPSGWRKAACILLFAAPLFISFGCSAEQEAATAEDRIAEYRRHPSERTKQAAAQALANFDEALRRREKETLKGNQSPKQAAELAKLELKRAQLGIDFTKAKVDAFANGMQKAFEDR
;
A
#
# COMPACT_ATOMS: atom_id res chain seq x y z
N MET A 1 85.82 2.98 -10.74
CA MET A 1 85.84 1.57 -11.20
C MET A 1 84.42 1.03 -11.17
N LEU A 2 83.87 0.71 -12.36
CA LEU A 2 82.77 -0.19 -12.76
C LEU A 2 81.79 -0.68 -11.67
N THR A 3 80.46 -0.55 -11.79
CA THR A 3 79.54 -1.18 -12.78
C THR A 3 78.13 -0.57 -12.58
N HIS A 4 77.47 -0.06 -13.63
CA HIS A 4 76.39 -0.68 -14.45
C HIS A 4 75.11 -1.11 -13.72
N ASP A 5 74.04 -0.34 -13.93
CA ASP A 5 72.62 -0.77 -13.94
C ASP A 5 71.91 0.07 -15.03
N LEU A 6 71.74 -0.48 -16.24
CA LEU A 6 70.49 -0.99 -16.83
C LEU A 6 69.34 0.04 -16.83
N CYS A 7 69.06 0.72 -17.95
CA CYS A 7 68.30 0.29 -19.15
C CYS A 7 66.87 0.92 -19.19
N SER A 8 66.74 1.95 -20.03
CA SER A 8 65.72 2.16 -21.09
C SER A 8 64.23 1.82 -20.85
N ARG A 9 63.32 2.79 -21.06
CA ARG A 9 62.52 2.98 -22.31
C ARG A 9 61.34 3.97 -22.15
N SER A 10 61.35 5.01 -23.01
CA SER A 10 60.25 5.58 -23.82
C SER A 10 58.78 5.48 -23.36
N ALA A 11 58.10 6.63 -23.20
CA ALA A 11 56.88 7.00 -23.96
C ALA A 11 56.31 8.39 -23.55
N SER A 12 56.10 9.28 -24.53
CA SER A 12 55.18 10.45 -24.50
C SER A 12 53.71 10.00 -24.65
N PRO A 13 52.69 10.88 -24.89
CA PRO A 13 52.20 12.09 -24.18
C PRO A 13 50.66 12.05 -23.87
N HIS A 14 50.14 13.08 -23.17
CA HIS A 14 48.71 13.52 -23.08
C HIS A 14 47.69 12.71 -22.22
N PRO A 15 46.45 13.20 -22.00
CA PRO A 15 46.07 14.31 -21.11
C PRO A 15 44.92 13.93 -20.12
N ALA A 16 44.53 14.89 -19.29
CA ALA A 16 43.46 14.80 -18.29
C ALA A 16 42.09 14.31 -18.81
N LEU A 17 41.42 13.48 -18.00
CA LEU A 17 40.00 13.14 -18.15
C LEU A 17 39.28 13.36 -16.81
N HIS A 18 38.62 14.51 -16.73
CA HIS A 18 37.67 14.89 -15.70
C HIS A 18 36.34 14.15 -15.95
N PRO A 19 35.78 13.36 -15.01
CA PRO A 19 34.48 12.74 -15.23
C PRO A 19 33.37 13.79 -15.06
N LYS A 20 32.60 14.01 -16.13
CA LYS A 20 31.33 14.75 -16.12
C LYS A 20 30.29 13.96 -15.31
N PRO A 21 29.56 14.56 -14.36
CA PRO A 21 28.43 13.90 -13.73
C PRO A 21 27.27 13.81 -14.74
N SER A 22 26.95 12.57 -15.14
CA SER A 22 25.85 12.28 -16.06
C SER A 22 24.50 12.57 -15.39
N GLY A 23 23.66 13.36 -16.08
CA GLY A 23 22.32 13.78 -15.63
C GLY A 23 21.29 12.66 -15.43
N TRP A 24 21.71 11.40 -15.52
CA TRP A 24 20.86 10.21 -15.45
C TRP A 24 20.42 9.90 -14.01
N ARG A 25 21.22 10.28 -13.00
CA ARG A 25 20.84 10.08 -11.59
C ARG A 25 19.65 10.92 -11.14
N LYS A 26 19.43 12.10 -11.73
CA LYS A 26 18.31 12.99 -11.35
C LYS A 26 16.96 12.47 -11.85
N ALA A 27 16.92 11.85 -13.04
CA ALA A 27 15.70 11.28 -13.60
C ALA A 27 15.20 10.06 -12.80
N ALA A 28 16.11 9.23 -12.29
CA ALA A 28 15.77 8.06 -11.47
C ALA A 28 15.10 8.43 -10.13
N CYS A 29 15.55 9.53 -9.48
CA CYS A 29 14.95 9.99 -8.24
C CYS A 29 13.52 10.54 -8.42
N ILE A 30 13.22 11.16 -9.57
CA ILE A 30 11.88 11.70 -9.84
C ILE A 30 10.87 10.57 -10.08
N LEU A 31 11.28 9.48 -10.75
CA LEU A 31 10.43 8.32 -10.98
C LEU A 31 10.06 7.58 -9.69
N LEU A 32 10.98 7.51 -8.72
CA LEU A 32 10.71 6.87 -7.41
C LEU A 32 9.73 7.69 -6.53
N PHE A 33 9.70 9.01 -6.68
CA PHE A 33 8.76 9.88 -5.96
C PHE A 33 7.37 9.98 -6.61
N ALA A 34 7.21 9.53 -7.86
CA ALA A 34 5.91 9.50 -8.53
C ALA A 34 5.10 8.22 -8.22
N ALA A 35 5.76 7.13 -7.80
CA ALA A 35 5.12 5.87 -7.49
C ALA A 35 4.01 5.93 -6.40
N PRO A 36 4.08 6.78 -5.36
CA PRO A 36 3.02 6.86 -4.35
C PRO A 36 1.75 7.55 -4.86
N LEU A 37 1.81 8.30 -5.97
CA LEU A 37 0.67 9.08 -6.48
C LEU A 37 -0.24 8.28 -7.43
N PHE A 38 0.15 7.07 -7.83
CA PHE A 38 -0.64 6.22 -8.73
C PHE A 38 -1.67 5.33 -8.02
N ILE A 39 -1.75 5.33 -6.68
CA ILE A 39 -2.82 4.62 -5.93
C ILE A 39 -4.15 5.41 -5.94
N SER A 40 -4.26 6.50 -6.70
CA SER A 40 -5.50 7.29 -6.83
C SER A 40 -6.30 7.04 -8.12
N PHE A 41 -5.87 6.11 -8.98
CA PHE A 41 -6.64 5.73 -10.17
C PHE A 41 -7.65 4.63 -9.85
N GLY A 42 -8.81 5.04 -9.32
CA GLY A 42 -10.10 4.36 -9.47
C GLY A 42 -10.18 2.89 -9.08
N CYS A 43 -9.91 2.54 -7.81
CA CYS A 43 -10.46 1.28 -7.29
C CYS A 43 -11.99 1.40 -7.24
N SER A 44 -12.68 0.48 -7.91
CA SER A 44 -14.15 0.34 -7.77
C SER A 44 -14.49 0.11 -6.29
N ALA A 45 -15.64 0.60 -5.84
CA ALA A 45 -16.13 0.30 -4.49
C ALA A 45 -16.18 -1.23 -4.20
N GLU A 46 -16.34 -2.05 -5.24
CA GLU A 46 -16.26 -3.52 -5.13
C GLU A 46 -14.86 -4.03 -4.78
N GLN A 47 -13.82 -3.39 -5.32
CA GLN A 47 -12.42 -3.74 -5.04
C GLN A 47 -12.01 -3.31 -3.63
N GLU A 48 -12.46 -2.14 -3.19
CA GLU A 48 -12.28 -1.69 -1.81
C GLU A 48 -13.04 -2.61 -0.83
N ALA A 49 -14.22 -3.09 -1.19
CA ALA A 49 -14.95 -4.07 -0.39
C ALA A 49 -14.19 -5.40 -0.24
N ALA A 50 -13.63 -5.93 -1.33
CA ALA A 50 -12.80 -7.14 -1.30
C ALA A 50 -11.52 -6.93 -0.48
N THR A 51 -10.88 -5.76 -0.62
CA THR A 51 -9.69 -5.41 0.17
C THR A 51 -10.03 -5.33 1.66
N ALA A 52 -11.14 -4.72 2.03
CA ALA A 52 -11.60 -4.66 3.41
C ALA A 52 -11.89 -6.06 3.98
N GLU A 53 -12.54 -6.93 3.20
CA GLU A 53 -12.78 -8.32 3.56
C GLU A 53 -11.47 -9.08 3.84
N ASP A 54 -10.49 -8.97 2.95
CA ASP A 54 -9.19 -9.62 3.08
C ASP A 54 -8.43 -9.13 4.33
N ARG A 55 -8.43 -7.82 4.58
CA ARG A 55 -7.75 -7.24 5.76
C ARG A 55 -8.44 -7.61 7.07
N ILE A 56 -9.77 -7.70 7.09
CA ILE A 56 -10.51 -8.19 8.26
C ILE A 56 -10.20 -9.68 8.49
N ALA A 57 -10.14 -10.48 7.43
CA ALA A 57 -9.76 -11.89 7.53
C ALA A 57 -8.31 -12.04 8.03
N GLU A 58 -7.38 -11.19 7.59
CA GLU A 58 -6.01 -11.13 8.09
C GLU A 58 -5.96 -10.80 9.59
N TYR A 59 -6.72 -9.80 10.05
CA TYR A 59 -6.82 -9.47 11.48
C TYR A 59 -7.40 -10.62 12.31
N ARG A 60 -8.39 -11.35 11.79
CA ARG A 60 -8.97 -12.53 12.46
C ARG A 60 -7.95 -13.66 12.62
N ARG A 61 -7.09 -13.90 11.62
CA ARG A 61 -6.06 -14.94 11.69
C ARG A 61 -4.89 -14.53 12.58
N HIS A 62 -4.51 -13.25 12.53
CA HIS A 62 -3.34 -12.71 13.23
C HIS A 62 -3.69 -11.39 13.92
N PRO A 63 -4.35 -11.44 15.08
CA PRO A 63 -4.76 -10.23 15.79
C PRO A 63 -3.54 -9.48 16.34
N SER A 64 -3.27 -8.32 15.76
CA SER A 64 -2.22 -7.39 16.17
C SER A 64 -2.69 -5.95 15.91
N GLU A 65 -2.06 -4.95 16.53
CA GLU A 65 -2.41 -3.55 16.24
C GLU A 65 -2.16 -3.18 14.78
N ARG A 66 -1.13 -3.76 14.13
CA ARG A 66 -0.86 -3.51 12.70
C ARG A 66 -1.99 -4.05 11.81
N THR A 67 -2.41 -5.29 12.00
CA THR A 67 -3.48 -5.90 11.20
C THR A 67 -4.85 -5.27 11.50
N LYS A 68 -5.08 -4.84 12.74
CA LYS A 68 -6.25 -4.05 13.13
C LYS A 68 -6.30 -2.68 12.42
N GLN A 69 -5.18 -1.95 12.40
CA GLN A 69 -5.09 -0.67 11.69
C GLN A 69 -5.28 -0.85 10.18
N ALA A 70 -4.68 -1.89 9.59
CA ALA A 70 -4.87 -2.20 8.17
C ALA A 70 -6.34 -2.52 7.83
N ALA A 71 -7.03 -3.30 8.68
CA ALA A 71 -8.45 -3.59 8.52
C ALA A 71 -9.33 -2.33 8.69
N ALA A 72 -9.04 -1.50 9.68
CA ALA A 72 -9.75 -0.24 9.91
C ALA A 72 -9.57 0.74 8.74
N GLN A 73 -8.34 0.85 8.21
CA GLN A 73 -8.05 1.71 7.05
C GLN A 73 -8.77 1.20 5.79
N ALA A 74 -8.77 -0.11 5.55
CA ALA A 74 -9.45 -0.68 4.39
C ALA A 74 -10.97 -0.47 4.46
N LEU A 75 -11.58 -0.61 5.66
CA LEU A 75 -12.99 -0.25 5.87
C LEU A 75 -13.25 1.24 5.61
N ALA A 76 -12.37 2.13 6.07
CA ALA A 76 -12.51 3.56 5.83
C ALA A 76 -12.41 3.92 4.34
N ASN A 77 -11.50 3.29 3.61
CA ASN A 77 -11.37 3.45 2.16
C ASN A 77 -12.64 2.96 1.43
N PHE A 78 -13.20 1.83 1.87
CA PHE A 78 -14.45 1.32 1.31
C PHE A 78 -15.63 2.26 1.59
N ASP A 79 -15.75 2.78 2.81
CA ASP A 79 -16.76 3.79 3.16
C ASP A 79 -16.62 5.04 2.28
N GLU A 80 -15.40 5.50 2.02
CA GLU A 80 -15.16 6.64 1.14
C GLU A 80 -15.55 6.34 -0.32
N ALA A 81 -15.20 5.17 -0.84
CA ALA A 81 -15.56 4.73 -2.18
C ALA A 81 -17.09 4.61 -2.36
N LEU A 82 -17.79 4.08 -1.34
CA LEU A 82 -19.24 4.07 -1.28
C LEU A 82 -19.83 5.47 -1.35
N ARG A 83 -19.35 6.40 -0.52
CA ARG A 83 -19.81 7.79 -0.53
C ARG A 83 -19.55 8.51 -1.86
N ARG A 84 -18.48 8.17 -2.57
CA ARG A 84 -18.21 8.70 -3.91
C ARG A 84 -19.25 8.16 -4.91
N ARG A 85 -19.54 6.85 -4.87
CA ARG A 85 -20.55 6.20 -5.71
C ARG A 85 -21.97 6.74 -5.42
N GLU A 86 -22.32 6.97 -4.15
CA GLU A 86 -23.58 7.62 -3.73
C GLU A 86 -23.71 9.04 -4.31
N LYS A 87 -22.64 9.85 -4.24
CA LYS A 87 -22.63 11.22 -4.78
C LYS A 87 -22.76 11.24 -6.30
N GLU A 88 -22.16 10.29 -7.00
CA GLU A 88 -22.29 10.15 -8.45
C GLU A 88 -23.71 9.73 -8.84
N THR A 89 -24.33 8.88 -8.03
CA THR A 89 -25.68 8.38 -8.29
C THR A 89 -26.78 9.39 -7.98
N LEU A 90 -26.59 10.26 -6.97
CA LEU A 90 -27.48 11.40 -6.71
C LEU A 90 -27.46 12.48 -7.81
N LYS A 91 -26.42 12.51 -8.66
CA LYS A 91 -26.25 13.53 -9.72
C LYS A 91 -26.92 13.18 -11.05
N GLY A 92 -27.59 12.03 -11.18
CA GLY A 92 -28.24 11.62 -12.43
C GLY A 92 -29.45 10.71 -12.25
N ASN A 93 -30.21 10.50 -13.33
CA ASN A 93 -31.30 9.51 -13.39
C ASN A 93 -30.72 8.09 -13.34
N GLN A 94 -30.57 7.58 -12.13
CA GLN A 94 -30.03 6.26 -11.88
C GLN A 94 -30.92 5.16 -12.48
N SER A 95 -30.32 4.17 -13.12
CA SER A 95 -31.06 2.96 -13.50
C SER A 95 -31.35 2.10 -12.25
N PRO A 96 -32.45 1.33 -12.22
CA PRO A 96 -32.75 0.41 -11.13
C PRO A 96 -31.60 -0.57 -10.83
N LYS A 97 -30.82 -0.94 -11.85
CA LYS A 97 -29.65 -1.82 -11.71
C LYS A 97 -28.53 -1.16 -10.89
N GLN A 98 -28.23 0.11 -11.15
CA GLN A 98 -27.21 0.85 -10.42
C GLN A 98 -27.61 1.09 -8.96
N ALA A 99 -28.90 1.33 -8.70
CA ALA A 99 -29.42 1.46 -7.33
C ALA A 99 -29.30 0.12 -6.57
N ALA A 100 -29.63 -1.00 -7.23
CA ALA A 100 -29.47 -2.33 -6.65
C ALA A 100 -27.99 -2.69 -6.36
N GLU A 101 -27.06 -2.28 -7.23
CA GLU A 101 -25.63 -2.47 -6.99
C GLU A 101 -25.12 -1.65 -5.80
N LEU A 102 -25.58 -0.40 -5.66
CA LEU A 102 -25.23 0.43 -4.50
C LEU A 102 -25.76 -0.18 -3.19
N ALA A 103 -27.03 -0.61 -3.18
CA ALA A 103 -27.64 -1.27 -2.02
C ALA A 103 -26.89 -2.56 -1.61
N LYS A 104 -26.38 -3.33 -2.59
CA LYS A 104 -25.55 -4.51 -2.31
C LYS A 104 -24.23 -4.13 -1.62
N LEU A 105 -23.60 -3.03 -2.05
CA LEU A 105 -22.36 -2.55 -1.44
C LEU A 105 -22.59 -1.99 -0.04
N GLU A 106 -23.69 -1.28 0.20
CA GLU A 106 -24.09 -0.81 1.53
C GLU A 106 -24.32 -1.99 2.49
N LEU A 107 -24.99 -3.06 2.02
CA LEU A 107 -25.16 -4.29 2.79
C LEU A 107 -23.81 -4.94 3.11
N LYS A 108 -22.92 -5.04 2.11
CA LYS A 108 -21.56 -5.58 2.28
C LYS A 108 -20.78 -4.76 3.32
N ARG A 109 -20.92 -3.43 3.31
CA ARG A 109 -20.29 -2.52 4.29
C ARG A 109 -20.79 -2.77 5.70
N ALA A 110 -22.11 -2.90 5.89
CA ALA A 110 -22.68 -3.23 7.20
C ALA A 110 -22.15 -4.58 7.71
N GLN A 111 -22.12 -5.59 6.84
CA GLN A 111 -21.59 -6.92 7.17
C GLN A 111 -20.12 -6.89 7.59
N LEU A 112 -19.26 -6.24 6.80
CA LEU A 112 -17.83 -6.12 7.11
C LEU A 112 -17.58 -5.33 8.41
N GLY A 113 -18.40 -4.32 8.70
CA GLY A 113 -18.33 -3.59 9.98
C GLY A 113 -18.66 -4.47 11.19
N ILE A 114 -19.67 -5.34 11.05
CA ILE A 114 -20.03 -6.33 12.07
C ILE A 114 -18.90 -7.35 12.24
N ASP A 115 -18.38 -7.89 11.13
CA ASP A 115 -17.30 -8.89 11.16
C ASP A 115 -16.02 -8.35 11.79
N PHE A 116 -15.66 -7.10 11.49
CA PHE A 116 -14.51 -6.45 12.12
C PHE A 116 -14.74 -6.21 13.61
N THR A 117 -15.96 -5.83 14.00
CA THR A 117 -16.31 -5.64 15.42
C THR A 117 -16.24 -6.95 16.19
N LYS A 118 -16.79 -8.02 15.62
CA LYS A 118 -16.70 -9.37 16.17
C LYS A 118 -15.23 -9.80 16.32
N ALA A 119 -14.42 -9.61 15.29
CA ALA A 119 -12.99 -9.94 15.34
C ALA A 119 -12.25 -9.22 16.47
N LYS A 120 -12.57 -7.95 16.74
CA LYS A 120 -11.98 -7.19 17.86
C LYS A 120 -12.38 -7.76 19.21
N VAL A 121 -13.65 -8.13 19.38
CA VAL A 121 -14.17 -8.74 20.61
C VAL A 121 -13.51 -10.10 20.85
N ASP A 122 -13.45 -10.94 19.81
CA ASP A 122 -12.82 -12.27 19.90
C ASP A 122 -11.32 -12.15 20.25
N ALA A 123 -10.60 -11.22 19.62
CA ALA A 123 -9.19 -10.95 19.93
C ALA A 123 -8.99 -10.49 21.38
N PHE A 124 -9.88 -9.63 21.88
CA PHE A 124 -9.85 -9.16 23.26
C PHE A 124 -10.12 -10.28 24.27
N ALA A 125 -11.17 -11.07 24.06
CA ALA A 125 -11.51 -12.20 24.92
C ALA A 125 -10.37 -13.22 24.99
N ASN A 126 -9.77 -13.58 23.84
CA ASN A 126 -8.63 -14.49 23.79
C ASN A 126 -7.38 -13.90 24.48
N GLY A 127 -7.15 -12.59 24.35
CA GLY A 127 -6.07 -11.89 25.03
C GLY A 127 -6.24 -11.91 26.56
N MET A 128 -7.48 -11.71 27.04
CA MET A 128 -7.80 -11.82 28.46
C MET A 128 -7.58 -13.24 28.99
N GLN A 129 -8.11 -14.26 28.30
CA GLN A 129 -7.97 -15.65 28.72
C GLN A 129 -6.49 -16.05 28.86
N LYS A 130 -5.65 -15.71 27.89
CA LYS A 130 -4.20 -15.98 27.97
C LYS A 130 -3.55 -15.28 29.18
N ALA A 131 -3.92 -14.03 29.47
CA ALA A 131 -3.39 -13.30 30.62
C ALA A 131 -3.76 -13.93 31.97
N PHE A 132 -4.85 -14.70 32.03
CA PHE A 132 -5.24 -15.46 33.23
C PHE A 132 -4.65 -16.88 33.26
N GLU A 133 -4.39 -17.51 32.12
CA GLU A 133 -3.73 -18.83 32.04
C GLU A 133 -2.21 -18.75 32.30
N ASP A 134 -1.56 -17.64 31.94
CA ASP A 134 -0.12 -17.42 32.14
C ASP A 134 0.24 -16.95 33.57
N ARG A 135 -0.71 -17.01 34.53
CA ARG A 135 -0.56 -16.50 35.90
C ARG A 135 -0.71 -17.59 36.96
#